data_AF-A0A374WGJ1-F1
#
_entry.id   AF-A0A374WGJ1-F1
#
_cell.length_a   1.000
_cell.length_b   1.000
_cell.length_c   1.000
_cell.angle_alpha   90.00
_cell.angle_beta   90.00
_cell.angle_gamma   90.00
#
_symmetry.space_group_name_H-M   'P 1'
#
loop_
_entity.id
_entity.type
_entity.pdbx_description
1 polymer ?
#
loop_
_entity_poly.entity_id
_entity_poly.type
_entity_poly.pdbx_seq_one_letter_code
_entity_poly.pdbx_strand_id
1 'polypeptide(L)'
;MDFKKLANQYKDELLDNVLPFWLENSQDHEYGGYFTCLDREGRVFDTDKFIWLQGREVWMFSMLYNKVEKRKEWLDCAVQGGEFLKKYGHDGNYNWYFSLDRSGRPLVEPYNIFSYTFAAMAFGQLSLATGNQEYADIAKKNFDIILSKVDNPKGKWNKLHPGTRNLKNFALPMILCNLAMEIEHILGKDYLEQAMDTCIHEVMDVFYRPELGGIIVENVDVNGNLIDCFEGRQITPGHAIEAMWFIMDLGKRLNRPELIEKAKNITLTMLDYGWDKEYGGIYYFMDRNGYPPQQLEWDQKLWWVHIETLISLLKSYQLTGDNQCLEWFEKVHDYTWTHFKDKEHPEWYGYLNRRGEVLLPLKGGKWKGCFHVPRGLYQCWKVLEQL
;
A
#
# COMPACT_ATOMS: atom_id res chain seq x y z
N MET A 1 -24.78 -14.17 1.06
CA MET A 1 -24.08 -13.11 1.81
C MET A 1 -25.01 -11.91 2.03
N ASP A 2 -25.00 -11.28 3.20
CA ASP A 2 -25.75 -10.02 3.45
C ASP A 2 -24.78 -8.84 3.32
N PHE A 3 -24.80 -8.17 2.16
CA PHE A 3 -23.87 -7.08 1.85
C PHE A 3 -24.04 -5.87 2.76
N LYS A 4 -25.27 -5.57 3.20
CA LYS A 4 -25.53 -4.46 4.13
C LYS A 4 -24.92 -4.73 5.49
N LYS A 5 -25.05 -5.97 5.99
CA LYS A 5 -24.41 -6.38 7.25
C LYS A 5 -22.88 -6.29 7.15
N LEU A 6 -22.29 -6.74 6.05
CA LEU A 6 -20.85 -6.64 5.83
C LEU A 6 -20.39 -5.17 5.70
N ALA A 7 -21.11 -4.34 4.94
CA ALA A 7 -20.79 -2.92 4.81
C ALA A 7 -20.70 -2.25 6.18
N ASN A 8 -21.67 -2.52 7.07
CA ASN A 8 -21.64 -2.04 8.46
C ASN A 8 -20.45 -2.62 9.24
N GLN A 9 -20.17 -3.92 9.14
CA GLN A 9 -19.02 -4.54 9.82
C GLN A 9 -17.69 -3.84 9.47
N TYR A 10 -17.44 -3.58 8.18
CA TYR A 10 -16.22 -2.91 7.72
C TYR A 10 -16.18 -1.43 8.12
N LYS A 11 -17.33 -0.75 8.10
CA LYS A 11 -17.47 0.64 8.54
C LYS A 11 -17.20 0.80 10.03
N ASP A 12 -17.86 -0.02 10.85
CA ASP A 12 -17.77 0.04 12.31
C ASP A 12 -16.37 -0.36 12.77
N GLU A 13 -15.76 -1.39 12.16
CA GLU A 13 -14.36 -1.74 12.42
C GLU A 13 -13.39 -0.60 12.08
N LEU A 14 -13.64 0.15 11.00
CA LEU A 14 -12.83 1.32 10.66
C LEU A 14 -13.02 2.45 11.68
N LEU A 15 -14.26 2.90 11.87
CA LEU A 15 -14.59 4.14 12.57
C LEU A 15 -14.55 4.00 14.09
N ASP A 16 -14.90 2.83 14.62
CA ASP A 16 -15.09 2.60 16.05
C ASP A 16 -13.97 1.75 16.67
N ASN A 17 -13.07 1.18 15.85
CA ASN A 17 -11.97 0.36 16.34
C ASN A 17 -10.58 0.79 15.84
N VAL A 18 -10.36 0.78 14.52
CA VAL A 18 -9.02 1.02 13.95
C VAL A 18 -8.61 2.48 14.03
N LEU A 19 -9.46 3.43 13.64
CA LEU A 19 -9.09 4.86 13.69
C LEU A 19 -8.91 5.39 15.12
N PRO A 20 -9.79 5.05 16.09
CA PRO A 20 -9.56 5.44 17.49
C PRO A 20 -8.23 4.95 18.04
N PHE A 21 -7.82 3.71 17.71
CA PHE A 21 -6.51 3.19 18.13
C PHE A 21 -5.36 4.09 17.69
N TRP A 22 -5.33 4.50 16.42
CA TRP A 22 -4.27 5.38 15.91
C TRP A 22 -4.37 6.79 16.49
N LEU A 23 -5.57 7.37 16.57
CA LEU A 23 -5.77 8.70 17.16
C LEU A 23 -5.29 8.77 18.62
N GLU A 24 -5.54 7.74 19.41
CA GLU A 24 -5.21 7.72 20.84
C GLU A 24 -3.74 7.38 21.12
N ASN A 25 -3.14 6.48 20.33
CA ASN A 25 -1.85 5.88 20.68
C ASN A 25 -0.68 6.34 19.81
N SER A 26 -0.93 6.87 18.60
CA SER A 26 0.15 7.23 17.67
C SER A 26 0.64 8.66 17.86
N GLN A 27 -0.21 9.61 18.23
CA GLN A 27 0.16 11.03 18.13
C GLN A 27 1.22 11.46 19.14
N ASP A 28 2.35 12.01 18.65
CA ASP A 28 3.38 12.60 19.50
C ASP A 28 3.11 14.10 19.68
N HIS A 29 2.29 14.46 20.66
CA HIS A 29 1.92 15.85 20.93
C HIS A 29 3.08 16.74 21.40
N GLU A 30 4.23 16.16 21.78
CA GLU A 30 5.40 16.90 22.25
C GLU A 30 6.32 17.32 21.10
N TYR A 31 6.61 16.40 20.16
CA TYR A 31 7.53 16.66 19.04
C TYR A 31 6.85 16.75 17.67
N GLY A 32 5.57 16.39 17.58
CA GLY A 32 4.84 16.23 16.33
C GLY A 32 5.10 14.87 15.66
N GLY A 33 4.26 14.55 14.68
CA GLY A 33 4.29 13.26 13.99
C GLY A 33 3.68 12.13 14.83
N TYR A 34 4.05 10.89 14.49
CA TYR A 34 3.40 9.70 15.03
C TYR A 34 4.39 8.62 15.46
N PHE A 35 4.11 7.99 16.59
CA PHE A 35 4.64 6.69 16.97
C PHE A 35 3.95 5.59 16.17
N THR A 36 4.75 4.75 15.54
CA THR A 36 4.24 3.58 14.80
C THR A 36 4.65 2.28 15.46
N CYS A 37 5.73 2.27 16.25
CA CYS A 37 6.13 1.13 17.06
C CYS A 37 5.24 0.99 18.29
N LEU A 38 4.05 0.42 18.06
CA LEU A 38 3.00 0.19 19.06
C LEU A 38 2.86 -1.31 19.31
N ASP A 39 2.94 -1.71 20.58
CA ASP A 39 2.73 -3.11 21.00
C ASP A 39 1.25 -3.51 20.88
N ARG A 40 0.90 -4.70 21.35
CA ARG A 40 -0.46 -5.24 21.27
C ARG A 40 -1.49 -4.31 21.92
N GLU A 41 -1.14 -3.72 23.04
CA GLU A 41 -1.97 -2.85 23.87
C GLU A 41 -1.97 -1.38 23.39
N GLY A 42 -1.14 -1.04 22.39
CA GLY A 42 -1.00 0.33 21.89
C GLY A 42 0.09 1.14 22.59
N ARG A 43 0.95 0.53 23.41
CA ARG A 43 2.05 1.25 24.07
C ARG A 43 3.22 1.41 23.11
N VAL A 44 3.84 2.58 23.19
CA VAL A 44 5.04 2.90 22.40
C VAL A 44 6.24 2.11 22.93
N PHE A 45 6.82 1.26 22.09
CA PHE A 45 8.04 0.50 22.42
C PHE A 45 9.31 1.04 21.74
N ASP A 46 9.16 1.91 20.75
CA ASP A 46 10.25 2.61 20.07
C ASP A 46 9.73 3.97 19.56
N THR A 47 10.56 5.01 19.62
CA THR A 47 10.17 6.39 19.34
C THR A 47 10.66 6.94 18.00
N ASP A 48 11.39 6.14 17.21
CA ASP A 48 11.82 6.53 15.88
C ASP A 48 10.62 6.79 14.95
N LYS A 49 10.80 7.74 14.04
CA LYS A 49 9.77 8.22 13.11
C LYS A 49 10.11 7.76 11.69
N PHE A 50 9.34 6.82 11.14
CA PHE A 50 9.55 6.29 9.78
C PHE A 50 8.76 7.09 8.74
N ILE A 51 9.46 7.78 7.83
CA ILE A 51 8.87 8.78 6.92
C ILE A 51 7.73 8.22 6.08
N TRP A 52 7.83 6.96 5.64
CA TRP A 52 6.75 6.32 4.89
C TRP A 52 5.46 6.28 5.70
N LEU A 53 5.55 5.87 6.96
CA LEU A 53 4.39 5.73 7.82
C LEU A 53 3.87 7.09 8.30
N GLN A 54 4.77 8.05 8.53
CA GLN A 54 4.36 9.43 8.78
C GLN A 54 3.52 9.98 7.62
N GLY A 55 4.03 9.87 6.39
CA GLY A 55 3.31 10.37 5.20
C GLY A 55 2.00 9.63 4.97
N ARG A 56 2.00 8.31 5.15
CA ARG A 56 0.79 7.49 5.03
C ARG A 56 -0.29 7.86 6.05
N GLU A 57 0.07 8.17 7.30
CA GLU A 57 -0.90 8.56 8.33
C GLU A 57 -1.46 9.97 8.11
N VAL A 58 -0.62 10.93 7.67
CA VAL A 58 -1.10 12.25 7.19
C VAL A 58 -2.08 12.07 6.03
N TRP A 59 -1.70 11.27 5.03
CA TRP A 59 -2.57 10.96 3.89
C TRP A 59 -3.88 10.33 4.37
N MET A 60 -3.82 9.40 5.33
CA MET A 60 -4.97 8.63 5.77
C MET A 60 -6.05 9.52 6.38
N PHE A 61 -5.67 10.34 7.37
CA PHE A 61 -6.61 11.24 8.04
C PHE A 61 -7.04 12.40 7.14
N SER A 62 -6.18 12.90 6.26
CA SER A 62 -6.56 13.90 5.26
C SER A 62 -7.60 13.36 4.27
N MET A 63 -7.38 12.14 3.77
CA MET A 63 -8.30 11.48 2.83
C MET A 63 -9.67 11.23 3.49
N LEU A 64 -9.70 10.73 4.72
CA LEU A 64 -10.95 10.51 5.46
C LEU A 64 -11.68 11.83 5.74
N TYR A 65 -10.95 12.89 6.11
CA TYR A 65 -11.52 14.23 6.25
C TYR A 65 -12.12 14.76 4.95
N ASN A 66 -11.50 14.44 3.80
CA ASN A 66 -11.97 14.85 2.49
C ASN A 66 -13.18 14.05 1.98
N LYS A 67 -13.18 12.74 2.20
CA LYS A 67 -14.10 11.80 1.51
C LYS A 67 -15.17 11.19 2.42
N VAL A 68 -15.00 11.21 3.74
CA VAL A 68 -15.93 10.57 4.69
C VAL A 68 -16.67 11.61 5.50
N GLU A 69 -15.98 12.37 6.35
CA GLU A 69 -16.60 13.32 7.26
C GLU A 69 -15.60 14.40 7.69
N LYS A 70 -16.06 15.65 7.81
CA LYS A 70 -15.23 16.79 8.21
C LYS A 70 -15.00 16.84 9.74
N ARG A 71 -14.42 15.79 10.32
CA ARG A 71 -14.11 15.73 11.75
C ARG A 71 -12.85 16.52 12.10
N LYS A 72 -12.96 17.41 13.10
CA LYS A 72 -11.83 18.26 13.54
C LYS A 72 -10.63 17.43 13.99
N GLU A 73 -10.88 16.35 14.75
CA GLU A 73 -9.84 15.46 15.27
C GLU A 73 -8.98 14.82 14.16
N TRP A 74 -9.58 14.47 13.02
CA TRP A 74 -8.86 13.93 11.86
C TRP A 74 -8.01 15.00 11.19
N LEU A 75 -8.56 16.20 11.03
CA LEU A 75 -7.81 17.31 10.44
C LEU A 75 -6.62 17.71 11.33
N ASP A 76 -6.83 17.84 12.63
CA ASP A 76 -5.78 18.19 13.59
C ASP A 76 -4.65 17.14 13.58
N CYS A 77 -5.03 15.85 13.59
CA CYS A 77 -4.10 14.73 13.49
C CYS A 77 -3.26 14.82 12.20
N ALA A 78 -3.91 15.05 11.05
CA ALA A 78 -3.21 15.15 9.78
C ALA A 78 -2.29 16.39 9.70
N VAL A 79 -2.75 17.55 10.19
CA VAL A 79 -1.98 18.81 10.16
C VAL A 79 -0.72 18.69 11.02
N GLN A 80 -0.82 18.13 12.23
CA GLN A 80 0.35 18.05 13.12
C GLN A 80 1.44 17.12 12.57
N GLY A 81 1.06 15.99 11.95
CA GLY A 81 2.02 15.15 11.23
C GLY A 81 2.56 15.79 9.94
N GLY A 82 1.74 16.54 9.21
CA GLY A 82 2.16 17.28 8.02
C GLY A 82 3.20 18.35 8.34
N GLU A 83 3.00 19.10 9.42
CA GLU A 83 3.97 20.10 9.89
C GLU A 83 5.27 19.46 10.39
N PHE A 84 5.20 18.31 11.07
CA PHE A 84 6.39 17.53 11.42
C PHE A 84 7.19 17.14 10.17
N LEU A 85 6.53 16.56 9.16
CA LEU A 85 7.18 16.16 7.91
C LEU A 85 7.78 17.35 7.16
N LYS A 86 7.04 18.47 7.08
CA LYS A 86 7.50 19.71 6.42
C LYS A 86 8.75 20.28 7.08
N LYS A 87 8.90 20.09 8.39
CA LYS A 87 10.04 20.65 9.14
C LYS A 87 11.23 19.71 9.21
N TYR A 88 11.00 18.42 9.42
CA TYR A 88 12.04 17.47 9.82
C TYR A 88 12.26 16.33 8.83
N GLY A 89 11.30 16.08 7.92
CA GLY A 89 11.34 14.90 7.05
C GLY A 89 12.42 14.93 5.96
N HIS A 90 13.08 16.07 5.76
CA HIS A 90 14.03 16.29 4.66
C HIS A 90 15.18 17.23 5.02
N ASP A 91 16.18 17.29 4.13
CA ASP A 91 17.41 18.11 4.24
C ASP A 91 17.23 19.62 3.95
N GLY A 92 16.00 20.15 4.00
CA GLY A 92 15.66 21.51 3.54
C GLY A 92 15.44 21.67 2.02
N ASN A 93 15.84 20.70 1.18
CA ASN A 93 15.62 20.71 -0.27
C ASN A 93 14.56 19.70 -0.73
N TYR A 94 13.82 19.12 0.21
CA TYR A 94 12.92 17.98 0.02
C TYR A 94 13.63 16.71 -0.47
N ASN A 95 14.92 16.51 -0.12
CA ASN A 95 15.46 15.16 -0.10
C ASN A 95 15.03 14.48 1.19
N TRP A 96 14.03 13.59 1.07
CA TRP A 96 13.42 12.93 2.21
C TRP A 96 14.30 11.85 2.81
N TYR A 97 14.36 11.79 4.13
CA TYR A 97 14.97 10.68 4.85
C TYR A 97 14.10 9.41 4.78
N PHE A 98 14.65 8.29 5.24
CA PHE A 98 13.87 7.09 5.53
C PHE A 98 13.33 7.10 6.96
N SER A 99 14.18 7.45 7.93
CA SER A 99 13.78 7.54 9.32
C SER A 99 14.51 8.65 10.07
N LEU A 100 13.85 9.13 11.12
CA LEU A 100 14.32 10.13 12.06
C LEU A 100 14.23 9.55 13.48
N ASP A 101 14.96 10.14 14.41
CA ASP A 101 14.64 9.95 15.84
C ASP A 101 13.37 10.70 16.21
N ARG A 102 12.90 10.51 17.45
CA ARG A 102 11.67 11.16 17.96
C ARG A 102 11.61 12.67 17.70
N SER A 103 12.75 13.34 17.89
CA SER A 103 12.89 14.79 17.80
C SER A 103 13.02 15.33 16.38
N GLY A 104 13.08 14.44 15.39
CA GLY A 104 13.19 14.80 13.97
C GLY A 104 14.63 14.87 13.46
N ARG A 105 15.62 14.36 14.19
CA ARG A 105 17.01 14.29 13.68
C ARG A 105 17.16 13.08 12.76
N PRO A 106 17.82 13.21 11.60
CA PRO A 106 17.90 12.12 10.64
C PRO A 106 18.74 10.95 11.15
N LEU A 107 18.23 9.74 10.94
CA LEU A 107 18.91 8.48 11.27
C LEU A 107 19.32 7.70 10.03
N VAL A 108 18.43 7.63 9.03
CA VAL A 108 18.63 6.78 7.84
C VAL A 108 18.22 7.52 6.58
N GLU A 109 19.10 7.50 5.58
CA GLU A 109 18.85 8.02 4.24
C GLU A 109 17.87 7.14 3.44
N PRO A 110 17.14 7.69 2.45
CA PRO A 110 16.24 6.89 1.63
C PRO A 110 17.05 5.94 0.75
N TYR A 111 16.61 4.69 0.66
CA TYR A 111 17.16 3.71 -0.28
C TYR A 111 16.28 3.53 -1.53
N ASN A 112 15.22 4.33 -1.69
CA ASN A 112 14.39 4.40 -2.88
C ASN A 112 13.54 5.68 -2.86
N ILE A 113 12.68 5.88 -3.86
CA ILE A 113 11.82 7.06 -3.98
C ILE A 113 10.56 7.03 -3.11
N PHE A 114 10.25 5.93 -2.41
CA PHE A 114 8.95 5.80 -1.75
C PHE A 114 8.74 6.81 -0.61
N SER A 115 9.79 7.28 0.07
CA SER A 115 9.66 8.39 1.04
C SER A 115 9.11 9.66 0.37
N TYR A 116 9.59 9.96 -0.84
CA TYR A 116 9.12 11.09 -1.63
C TYR A 116 7.66 10.87 -2.05
N THR A 117 7.32 9.65 -2.47
CA THR A 117 5.95 9.32 -2.89
C THR A 117 4.95 9.49 -1.76
N PHE A 118 5.21 8.94 -0.58
CA PHE A 118 4.29 9.07 0.55
C PHE A 118 4.21 10.50 1.08
N ALA A 119 5.31 11.28 0.99
CA ALA A 119 5.26 12.71 1.27
C ALA A 119 4.38 13.46 0.24
N ALA A 120 4.54 13.21 -1.06
CA ALA A 120 3.72 13.85 -2.08
C ALA A 120 2.22 13.51 -1.93
N MET A 121 1.89 12.24 -1.65
CA MET A 121 0.52 11.82 -1.34
C MET A 121 -0.02 12.54 -0.10
N ALA A 122 0.76 12.59 0.99
CA ALA A 122 0.38 13.26 2.24
C ALA A 122 0.02 14.72 2.02
N PHE A 123 0.93 15.50 1.43
CA PHE A 123 0.72 16.93 1.21
C PHE A 123 -0.36 17.21 0.17
N GLY A 124 -0.53 16.34 -0.83
CA GLY A 124 -1.61 16.48 -1.82
C GLY A 124 -3.01 16.34 -1.22
N GLN A 125 -3.23 15.35 -0.35
CA GLN A 125 -4.50 15.23 0.37
C GLN A 125 -4.66 16.31 1.45
N LEU A 126 -3.58 16.67 2.16
CA LEU A 126 -3.63 17.70 3.20
C LEU A 126 -3.92 19.09 2.60
N SER A 127 -3.44 19.39 1.40
CA SER A 127 -3.75 20.64 0.70
C SER A 127 -5.25 20.73 0.36
N LEU A 128 -5.89 19.62 -0.05
CA LEU A 128 -7.33 19.57 -0.24
C LEU A 128 -8.10 19.74 1.08
N ALA A 129 -7.61 19.12 2.15
CA ALA A 129 -8.25 19.16 3.46
C ALA A 129 -8.25 20.56 4.08
N THR A 130 -7.19 21.33 3.84
CA THR A 130 -6.94 22.63 4.48
C THR A 130 -7.17 23.82 3.56
N GLY A 131 -7.10 23.63 2.24
CA GLY A 131 -7.00 24.72 1.27
C GLY A 131 -5.66 25.46 1.29
N ASN A 132 -4.64 24.94 1.99
CA ASN A 132 -3.34 25.60 2.11
C ASN A 132 -2.48 25.35 0.85
N GLN A 133 -2.16 26.45 0.15
CA GLN A 133 -1.36 26.43 -1.07
C GLN A 133 0.08 25.94 -0.84
N GLU A 134 0.67 26.19 0.34
CA GLU A 134 2.03 25.72 0.67
C GLU A 134 2.12 24.19 0.57
N TYR A 135 1.10 23.47 1.05
CA TYR A 135 1.06 22.01 0.95
C TYR A 135 0.93 21.53 -0.50
N ALA A 136 0.16 22.22 -1.33
CA ALA A 136 0.07 21.89 -2.75
C ALA A 136 1.43 22.07 -3.46
N ASP A 137 2.16 23.13 -3.13
CA ASP A 137 3.48 23.41 -3.69
C ASP A 137 4.51 22.36 -3.25
N ILE A 138 4.45 21.91 -2.00
CA ILE A 138 5.28 20.81 -1.48
C ILE A 138 4.97 19.52 -2.25
N ALA A 139 3.70 19.15 -2.40
CA ALA A 139 3.32 17.95 -3.13
C ALA A 139 3.83 17.98 -4.58
N LYS A 140 3.67 19.11 -5.27
CA LYS A 140 4.15 19.33 -6.64
C LYS A 140 5.67 19.20 -6.74
N LYS A 141 6.42 19.88 -5.87
CA LYS A 141 7.89 19.82 -5.88
C LYS A 141 8.40 18.40 -5.62
N ASN A 142 7.75 17.66 -4.74
CA ASN A 142 8.11 16.26 -4.48
C ASN A 142 7.85 15.36 -5.68
N PHE A 143 6.71 15.58 -6.34
CA PHE A 143 6.39 14.89 -7.57
C PHE A 143 7.44 15.16 -8.68
N ASP A 144 7.86 16.42 -8.87
CA ASP A 144 8.93 16.74 -9.83
C ASP A 144 10.26 16.04 -9.49
N ILE A 145 10.62 15.97 -8.20
CA ILE A 145 11.81 15.25 -7.74
C ILE A 145 11.69 13.75 -8.03
N ILE A 146 10.52 13.14 -7.80
CA ILE A 146 10.28 11.73 -8.09
C ILE A 146 10.55 11.45 -9.56
N LEU A 147 10.03 12.28 -10.48
CA LEU A 147 10.27 12.15 -11.92
C LEU A 147 11.75 12.19 -12.26
N SER A 148 12.52 13.08 -11.62
CA SER A 148 13.97 13.18 -11.84
C SER A 148 14.77 11.97 -11.34
N LYS A 149 14.16 11.12 -10.48
CA LYS A 149 14.83 9.99 -9.81
C LYS A 149 14.35 8.61 -10.26
N VAL A 150 13.36 8.52 -11.16
CA VAL A 150 12.77 7.25 -11.62
C VAL A 150 13.86 6.27 -12.11
N ASP A 151 14.83 6.75 -12.89
CA ASP A 151 15.87 5.91 -13.48
C ASP A 151 16.98 5.49 -12.50
N ASN A 152 17.24 6.31 -11.47
CA ASN A 152 18.27 6.01 -10.47
C ASN A 152 17.85 6.47 -9.06
N PRO A 153 16.91 5.76 -8.41
CA PRO A 153 16.34 6.17 -7.14
C PRO A 153 17.35 6.15 -5.99
N LYS A 154 18.46 5.40 -6.13
CA LYS A 154 19.52 5.24 -5.11
C LYS A 154 20.76 6.09 -5.37
N GLY A 155 20.86 6.76 -6.53
CA GLY A 155 22.03 7.56 -6.89
C GLY A 155 23.34 6.78 -6.76
N LYS A 156 24.33 7.39 -6.08
CA LYS A 156 25.64 6.80 -5.79
C LYS A 156 25.62 5.65 -4.78
N TRP A 157 24.50 5.42 -4.10
CA TRP A 157 24.35 4.38 -3.07
C TRP A 157 23.70 3.11 -3.60
N ASN A 158 23.52 3.01 -4.92
CA ASN A 158 23.02 1.79 -5.52
C ASN A 158 24.06 0.67 -5.35
N LYS A 159 23.67 -0.41 -4.66
CA LYS A 159 24.53 -1.59 -4.48
C LYS A 159 24.68 -2.40 -5.76
N LEU A 160 23.78 -2.22 -6.73
CA LEU A 160 23.86 -2.89 -8.02
C LEU A 160 24.88 -2.18 -8.91
N HIS A 161 25.80 -2.94 -9.50
CA HIS A 161 26.76 -2.42 -10.47
C HIS A 161 26.03 -2.11 -11.80
N PRO A 162 26.07 -0.86 -12.30
CA PRO A 162 25.39 -0.49 -13.53
C PRO A 162 25.86 -1.32 -14.74
N GLY A 163 24.92 -1.72 -15.59
CA GLY A 163 25.20 -2.38 -16.87
C GLY A 163 25.46 -3.88 -16.80
N THR A 164 25.58 -4.48 -15.60
CA THR A 164 25.79 -5.93 -15.44
C THR A 164 24.48 -6.71 -15.48
N ARG A 165 23.50 -6.30 -14.68
CA ARG A 165 22.15 -6.88 -14.63
C ARG A 165 21.18 -5.80 -14.15
N ASN A 166 20.78 -4.94 -15.07
CA ASN A 166 19.82 -3.90 -14.77
C ASN A 166 18.42 -4.51 -14.75
N LEU A 167 17.74 -4.39 -13.62
CA LEU A 167 16.38 -4.89 -13.41
C LEU A 167 15.40 -3.74 -13.30
N LYS A 168 14.22 -3.94 -13.87
CA LYS A 168 13.02 -3.15 -13.60
C LYS A 168 12.18 -3.87 -12.55
N ASN A 169 11.60 -3.11 -11.63
CA ASN A 169 10.75 -3.65 -10.57
C ASN A 169 9.29 -3.24 -10.73
N PHE A 170 8.39 -4.18 -10.44
CA PHE A 170 6.94 -4.06 -10.57
C PHE A 170 6.31 -2.93 -9.73
N ALA A 171 6.87 -2.61 -8.55
CA ALA A 171 6.30 -1.62 -7.63
C ALA A 171 6.33 -0.19 -8.19
N LEU A 172 7.30 0.12 -9.06
CA LEU A 172 7.57 1.48 -9.52
C LEU A 172 6.43 2.06 -10.37
N PRO A 173 5.99 1.43 -11.48
CA PRO A 173 4.87 1.94 -12.27
C PRO A 173 3.58 2.04 -11.45
N MET A 174 3.32 1.05 -10.58
CA MET A 174 2.15 1.03 -9.71
C MET A 174 2.09 2.24 -8.78
N ILE A 175 3.18 2.51 -8.05
CA ILE A 175 3.19 3.59 -7.07
C ILE A 175 3.11 4.97 -7.73
N LEU A 176 3.73 5.13 -8.91
CA LEU A 176 3.71 6.40 -9.64
C LEU A 176 2.31 6.73 -10.17
N CYS A 177 1.60 5.72 -10.68
CA CYS A 177 0.22 5.91 -11.09
C CYS A 177 -0.72 6.19 -9.91
N ASN A 178 -0.58 5.45 -8.81
CA ASN A 178 -1.36 5.71 -7.60
C ASN A 178 -1.09 7.13 -7.05
N LEU A 179 0.17 7.55 -7.00
CA LEU A 179 0.53 8.92 -6.65
C LEU A 179 -0.14 9.93 -7.58
N ALA A 180 -0.02 9.75 -8.90
CA ALA A 180 -0.58 10.67 -9.88
C ALA A 180 -2.09 10.85 -9.71
N MET A 181 -2.82 9.77 -9.41
CA MET A 181 -4.25 9.82 -9.11
C MET A 181 -4.55 10.57 -7.81
N GLU A 182 -3.74 10.39 -6.77
CA GLU A 182 -3.94 11.04 -5.46
C GLU A 182 -3.68 12.56 -5.48
N ILE A 183 -2.87 13.04 -6.43
CA ILE A 183 -2.54 14.46 -6.59
C ILE A 183 -3.05 15.03 -7.92
N GLU A 184 -4.07 14.43 -8.53
CA GLU A 184 -4.56 14.81 -9.85
C GLU A 184 -5.05 16.27 -9.93
N HIS A 185 -5.52 16.84 -8.82
CA HIS A 185 -5.92 18.25 -8.71
C HIS A 185 -4.75 19.23 -8.79
N ILE A 186 -3.52 18.73 -8.60
CA ILE A 186 -2.26 19.48 -8.69
C ILE A 186 -1.59 19.26 -10.06
N LEU A 187 -1.81 18.10 -10.67
CA LEU A 187 -1.18 17.69 -11.92
C LEU A 187 -1.93 18.18 -13.17
N GLY A 188 -1.18 18.32 -14.26
CA GLY A 188 -1.76 18.52 -15.60
C GLY A 188 -2.37 17.21 -16.12
N LYS A 189 -3.47 17.32 -16.89
CA LYS A 189 -4.17 16.16 -17.47
C LYS A 189 -3.24 15.25 -18.28
N ASP A 190 -2.35 15.84 -19.08
CA ASP A 190 -1.44 15.12 -19.97
C ASP A 190 -0.52 14.15 -19.21
N TYR A 191 0.02 14.58 -18.06
CA TYR A 191 0.87 13.71 -17.26
C TYR A 191 0.06 12.55 -16.65
N LEU A 192 -1.15 12.84 -16.15
CA LEU A 192 -1.98 11.81 -15.53
C LEU A 192 -2.34 10.72 -16.54
N GLU A 193 -2.70 11.10 -17.77
CA GLU A 193 -2.94 10.17 -18.88
C GLU A 193 -1.69 9.32 -19.17
N GLN A 194 -0.52 9.95 -19.31
CA GLN A 194 0.74 9.24 -19.52
C GLN A 194 1.08 8.27 -18.38
N ALA A 195 0.85 8.65 -17.11
CA ALA A 195 1.11 7.81 -15.95
C ALA A 195 0.16 6.61 -15.90
N MET A 196 -1.11 6.79 -16.25
CA MET A 196 -2.09 5.69 -16.37
C MET A 196 -1.71 4.73 -17.48
N ASP A 197 -1.40 5.23 -18.68
CA ASP A 197 -1.02 4.40 -19.83
C ASP A 197 0.27 3.62 -19.55
N THR A 198 1.27 4.27 -18.96
CA THR A 198 2.52 3.61 -18.56
C THR A 198 2.23 2.51 -17.54
N CYS A 199 1.44 2.78 -16.51
CA CYS A 199 1.10 1.76 -15.51
C CYS A 199 0.38 0.55 -16.13
N ILE A 200 -0.62 0.80 -16.98
CA ILE A 200 -1.36 -0.26 -17.66
C ILE A 200 -0.41 -1.10 -18.51
N HIS A 201 0.41 -0.47 -19.36
CA HIS A 201 1.37 -1.18 -20.21
C HIS A 201 2.34 -2.03 -19.39
N GLU A 202 2.95 -1.42 -18.38
CA GLU A 202 3.92 -2.12 -17.54
C GLU A 202 3.29 -3.34 -16.86
N VAL A 203 2.16 -3.14 -16.18
CA VAL A 203 1.51 -4.21 -15.42
C VAL A 203 0.98 -5.30 -16.36
N MET A 204 0.30 -4.93 -17.45
CA MET A 204 -0.46 -5.87 -18.28
C MET A 204 0.31 -6.51 -19.43
N ASP A 205 1.42 -5.90 -19.84
CA ASP A 205 2.23 -6.36 -20.99
C ASP A 205 3.66 -6.68 -20.58
N VAL A 206 4.25 -5.93 -19.63
CA VAL A 206 5.66 -6.09 -19.24
C VAL A 206 5.85 -6.99 -18.02
N PHE A 207 4.97 -7.02 -17.02
CA PHE A 207 5.16 -7.87 -15.82
C PHE A 207 4.23 -9.08 -15.76
N TYR A 208 3.07 -9.00 -16.39
CA TYR A 208 2.18 -10.14 -16.58
C TYR A 208 2.80 -11.18 -17.54
N ARG A 209 2.74 -12.46 -17.17
CA ARG A 209 3.38 -13.58 -17.90
C ARG A 209 2.36 -14.67 -18.23
N PRO A 210 1.58 -14.50 -19.33
CA PRO A 210 0.63 -15.51 -19.79
C PRO A 210 1.28 -16.88 -20.00
N GLU A 211 2.52 -16.90 -20.50
CA GLU A 211 3.30 -18.11 -20.78
C GLU A 211 3.70 -18.89 -19.51
N LEU A 212 3.62 -18.25 -18.34
CA LEU A 212 3.88 -18.86 -17.02
C LEU A 212 2.59 -19.18 -16.27
N GLY A 213 1.49 -19.43 -17.00
CA GLY A 213 0.18 -19.71 -16.41
C GLY A 213 -0.56 -18.46 -15.93
N GLY A 214 -0.15 -17.27 -16.39
CA GLY A 214 -0.84 -16.02 -16.06
C GLY A 214 -0.46 -15.42 -14.71
N ILE A 215 0.80 -15.59 -14.29
CA ILE A 215 1.33 -14.96 -13.07
C ILE A 215 1.92 -13.57 -13.36
N ILE A 216 2.15 -12.80 -12.31
CA ILE A 216 2.93 -11.53 -12.35
C ILE A 216 4.28 -11.76 -11.68
N VAL A 217 5.36 -11.36 -12.36
CA VAL A 217 6.73 -11.39 -11.81
C VAL A 217 7.12 -10.04 -11.20
N GLU A 218 7.96 -10.06 -10.17
CA GLU A 218 8.40 -8.82 -9.50
C GLU A 218 9.48 -8.05 -10.28
N ASN A 219 10.35 -8.77 -10.99
CA ASN A 219 11.48 -8.16 -11.68
C ASN A 219 11.70 -8.77 -13.07
N VAL A 220 12.04 -7.90 -14.01
CA VAL A 220 12.40 -8.22 -15.39
C VAL A 220 13.65 -7.42 -15.78
N ASP A 221 14.30 -7.79 -16.88
CA ASP A 221 15.35 -6.93 -17.44
C ASP A 221 14.76 -5.63 -18.03
N VAL A 222 15.61 -4.70 -18.44
CA VAL A 222 15.18 -3.41 -19.03
C VAL A 222 14.39 -3.55 -20.33
N ASN A 223 14.43 -4.71 -20.98
CA ASN A 223 13.69 -5.02 -22.20
C ASN A 223 12.45 -5.88 -21.93
N GLY A 224 12.12 -6.16 -20.65
CA GLY A 224 10.99 -7.00 -20.26
C GLY A 224 11.28 -8.51 -20.27
N ASN A 225 12.53 -8.95 -20.47
CA ASN A 225 12.83 -10.38 -20.46
C ASN A 225 12.90 -10.93 -19.04
N LEU A 226 12.53 -12.20 -18.91
CA LEU A 226 12.70 -12.98 -17.70
C LEU A 226 14.18 -13.27 -17.42
N ILE A 227 14.59 -13.16 -16.16
CA ILE A 227 15.96 -13.48 -15.73
C ILE A 227 15.94 -14.63 -14.74
N ASP A 228 16.88 -15.56 -14.90
CA ASP A 228 17.07 -16.66 -13.97
C ASP A 228 18.03 -16.26 -12.82
N CYS A 229 17.50 -15.49 -11.88
CA CYS A 229 18.15 -15.15 -10.62
C CYS A 229 17.11 -15.02 -9.50
N PHE A 230 17.53 -14.86 -8.24
CA PHE A 230 16.59 -14.72 -7.11
C PHE A 230 15.56 -13.61 -7.36
N GLU A 231 16.01 -12.43 -7.78
CA GLU A 231 15.13 -11.29 -8.06
C GLU A 231 14.17 -11.57 -9.23
N GLY A 232 14.65 -12.19 -10.30
CA GLY A 232 13.86 -12.48 -11.51
C GLY A 232 12.94 -13.69 -11.37
N ARG A 233 13.07 -14.49 -10.31
CA ARG A 233 12.16 -15.60 -9.96
C ARG A 233 11.21 -15.29 -8.83
N GLN A 234 11.46 -14.22 -8.07
CA GLN A 234 10.60 -13.81 -6.98
C GLN A 234 9.19 -13.46 -7.46
N ILE A 235 8.20 -13.99 -6.75
CA ILE A 235 6.77 -13.67 -6.85
C ILE A 235 6.31 -13.17 -5.49
N THR A 236 5.52 -12.09 -5.49
CA THR A 236 4.86 -11.56 -4.29
C THR A 236 3.35 -11.55 -4.54
N PRO A 237 2.60 -12.61 -4.18
CA PRO A 237 1.19 -12.72 -4.56
C PRO A 237 0.33 -11.53 -4.16
N GLY A 238 0.49 -11.03 -2.93
CA GLY A 238 -0.25 -9.86 -2.45
C GLY A 238 -0.01 -8.58 -3.25
N HIS A 239 1.22 -8.39 -3.74
CA HIS A 239 1.58 -7.19 -4.51
C HIS A 239 0.97 -7.24 -5.92
N ALA A 240 0.99 -8.43 -6.55
CA ALA A 240 0.29 -8.66 -7.81
C ALA A 240 -1.22 -8.40 -7.68
N ILE A 241 -1.84 -8.89 -6.59
CA ILE A 241 -3.27 -8.70 -6.33
C ILE A 241 -3.60 -7.23 -6.02
N GLU A 242 -2.76 -6.52 -5.25
CA GLU A 242 -2.91 -5.07 -5.01
C GLU A 242 -2.93 -4.29 -6.34
N ALA A 243 -2.01 -4.63 -7.25
CA ALA A 243 -1.96 -3.99 -8.57
C ALA A 243 -3.26 -4.18 -9.35
N MET A 244 -3.88 -5.36 -9.27
CA MET A 244 -5.08 -5.64 -10.06
C MET A 244 -6.25 -4.75 -9.68
N TRP A 245 -6.42 -4.38 -8.40
CA TRP A 245 -7.49 -3.46 -8.05
C TRP A 245 -7.19 -2.02 -8.48
N PHE A 246 -5.93 -1.60 -8.50
CA PHE A 246 -5.56 -0.33 -9.17
C PHE A 246 -5.92 -0.37 -10.65
N ILE A 247 -5.60 -1.45 -11.35
CA ILE A 247 -5.92 -1.58 -12.78
C ILE A 247 -7.44 -1.65 -13.01
N MET A 248 -8.22 -2.26 -12.12
CA MET A 248 -9.69 -2.22 -12.20
C MET A 248 -10.24 -0.80 -12.04
N ASP A 249 -9.70 0.00 -11.11
CA ASP A 249 -10.07 1.41 -10.96
C ASP A 249 -9.74 2.21 -12.23
N LEU A 250 -8.58 1.96 -12.85
CA LEU A 250 -8.22 2.56 -14.14
C LEU A 250 -9.15 2.10 -15.27
N GLY A 251 -9.48 0.81 -15.32
CA GLY A 251 -10.42 0.26 -16.29
C GLY A 251 -11.79 0.92 -16.19
N LYS A 252 -12.29 1.13 -14.97
CA LYS A 252 -13.54 1.88 -14.73
C LYS A 252 -13.43 3.33 -15.19
N ARG A 253 -12.35 4.02 -14.81
CA ARG A 253 -12.12 5.45 -15.16
C ARG A 253 -12.04 5.66 -16.68
N LEU A 254 -11.38 4.75 -17.38
CA LEU A 254 -11.15 4.82 -18.83
C LEU A 254 -12.27 4.16 -19.65
N ASN A 255 -13.32 3.65 -19.00
CA ASN A 255 -14.39 2.86 -19.64
C ASN A 255 -13.87 1.69 -20.49
N ARG A 256 -12.91 0.93 -19.92
CA ARG A 256 -12.26 -0.25 -20.52
C ARG A 256 -12.67 -1.54 -19.81
N PRO A 257 -13.87 -2.10 -20.08
CA PRO A 257 -14.35 -3.31 -19.42
C PRO A 257 -13.45 -4.54 -19.67
N GLU A 258 -12.78 -4.62 -20.81
CA GLU A 258 -11.82 -5.67 -21.13
C GLU A 258 -10.60 -5.67 -20.19
N LEU A 259 -10.17 -4.48 -19.75
CA LEU A 259 -9.08 -4.33 -18.79
C LEU A 259 -9.50 -4.80 -17.40
N ILE A 260 -10.75 -4.52 -17.01
CA ILE A 260 -11.35 -4.99 -15.76
C ILE A 260 -11.42 -6.52 -15.74
N GLU A 261 -11.94 -7.14 -16.80
CA GLU A 261 -12.01 -8.61 -16.91
C GLU A 261 -10.62 -9.26 -16.84
N LYS A 262 -9.63 -8.69 -17.53
CA LYS A 262 -8.23 -9.18 -17.47
C LYS A 262 -7.68 -9.08 -16.04
N ALA A 263 -7.86 -7.94 -15.36
CA ALA A 263 -7.38 -7.75 -13.99
C ALA A 263 -8.07 -8.68 -12.98
N LYS A 264 -9.38 -8.93 -13.14
CA LYS A 264 -10.12 -9.91 -12.34
C LYS A 264 -9.58 -11.32 -12.54
N ASN A 265 -9.35 -11.74 -13.78
CA ASN A 265 -8.81 -13.08 -14.05
C ASN A 265 -7.41 -13.25 -13.46
N ILE A 266 -6.55 -12.23 -13.56
CA ILE A 266 -5.21 -12.25 -12.94
C ILE A 266 -5.32 -12.30 -11.41
N THR A 267 -6.27 -11.57 -10.81
CA THR A 267 -6.54 -11.63 -9.36
C THR A 267 -6.82 -13.07 -8.92
N LEU A 268 -7.74 -13.76 -9.61
CA LEU A 268 -8.11 -15.14 -9.30
C LEU A 268 -6.92 -16.10 -9.50
N THR A 269 -6.15 -15.95 -10.58
CA THR A 269 -4.94 -16.75 -10.84
C THR A 269 -3.89 -16.56 -9.76
N MET A 270 -3.57 -15.32 -9.39
CA MET A 270 -2.55 -15.01 -8.39
C MET A 270 -3.00 -15.44 -6.99
N LEU A 271 -4.30 -15.36 -6.69
CA LEU A 271 -4.85 -15.85 -5.44
C LEU A 271 -4.74 -17.38 -5.34
N ASP A 272 -5.15 -18.12 -6.37
CA ASP A 272 -5.01 -19.59 -6.37
C ASP A 272 -3.54 -20.02 -6.30
N TYR A 273 -2.66 -19.34 -7.04
CA TYR A 273 -1.22 -19.58 -7.04
C TYR A 273 -0.59 -19.35 -5.65
N GLY A 274 -0.98 -18.26 -4.98
CA GLY A 274 -0.42 -17.85 -3.69
C GLY A 274 -1.05 -18.49 -2.45
N TRP A 275 -2.19 -19.17 -2.59
CA TRP A 275 -2.95 -19.70 -1.46
C TRP A 275 -2.30 -20.95 -0.86
N ASP A 276 -2.05 -20.92 0.46
CA ASP A 276 -1.58 -22.08 1.22
C ASP A 276 -2.74 -23.07 1.43
N LYS A 277 -2.68 -24.20 0.73
CA LYS A 277 -3.73 -25.24 0.77
C LYS A 277 -3.72 -26.05 2.07
N GLU A 278 -2.68 -25.96 2.88
CA GLU A 278 -2.55 -26.69 4.15
C GLU A 278 -3.08 -25.86 5.33
N TYR A 279 -2.63 -24.60 5.46
CA TYR A 279 -2.97 -23.74 6.60
C TYR A 279 -3.92 -22.57 6.25
N GLY A 280 -4.27 -22.39 4.98
CA GLY A 280 -5.01 -21.21 4.53
C GLY A 280 -4.15 -19.95 4.51
N GLY A 281 -4.68 -18.86 3.96
CA GLY A 281 -3.96 -17.60 3.79
C GLY A 281 -2.97 -17.63 2.63
N ILE A 282 -2.42 -16.46 2.32
CA ILE A 282 -1.58 -16.24 1.14
C ILE A 282 -0.12 -16.15 1.57
N TYR A 283 0.76 -16.89 0.90
CA TYR A 283 2.21 -16.80 1.12
C TYR A 283 2.74 -15.39 0.87
N TYR A 284 3.76 -14.98 1.63
CA TYR A 284 4.35 -13.67 1.45
C TYR A 284 5.20 -13.62 0.16
N PHE A 285 6.11 -14.59 0.00
CA PHE A 285 6.97 -14.68 -1.18
C PHE A 285 6.98 -16.11 -1.73
N MET A 286 7.17 -16.22 -3.05
CA MET A 286 7.32 -17.51 -3.73
C MET A 286 8.41 -17.41 -4.81
N ASP A 287 8.97 -18.54 -5.22
CA ASP A 287 9.85 -18.65 -6.38
C ASP A 287 9.08 -19.33 -7.52
N ARG A 288 9.04 -18.69 -8.69
CA ARG A 288 8.25 -19.18 -9.84
C ARG A 288 8.68 -20.54 -10.38
N ASN A 289 9.91 -20.96 -10.10
CA ASN A 289 10.44 -22.26 -10.50
C ASN A 289 10.39 -23.28 -9.35
N GLY A 290 9.83 -22.92 -8.19
CA GLY A 290 9.72 -23.79 -7.02
C GLY A 290 11.04 -24.02 -6.28
N TYR A 291 12.06 -23.18 -6.50
CA TYR A 291 13.30 -23.23 -5.73
C TYR A 291 13.13 -22.63 -4.33
N PRO A 292 14.01 -22.97 -3.37
CA PRO A 292 14.02 -22.32 -2.06
C PRO A 292 14.16 -20.78 -2.20
N PRO A 293 13.21 -19.98 -1.68
CA PRO A 293 13.32 -18.53 -1.69
C PRO A 293 14.48 -18.04 -0.82
N GLN A 294 15.03 -16.86 -1.12
CA GLN A 294 16.06 -16.23 -0.27
C GLN A 294 15.47 -15.58 1.00
N GLN A 295 14.17 -15.26 0.98
CA GLN A 295 13.45 -14.63 2.08
C GLN A 295 13.15 -15.68 3.14
N LEU A 296 13.58 -15.44 4.38
CA LEU A 296 13.29 -16.35 5.50
C LEU A 296 11.81 -16.31 5.89
N GLU A 297 11.16 -15.20 5.59
CA GLU A 297 9.76 -14.88 5.87
C GLU A 297 8.80 -15.29 4.74
N TRP A 298 9.27 -16.05 3.74
CA TRP A 298 8.48 -16.36 2.53
C TRP A 298 7.11 -16.99 2.82
N ASP A 299 7.02 -17.81 3.88
CA ASP A 299 5.81 -18.55 4.22
C ASP A 299 4.90 -17.84 5.24
N GLN A 300 5.31 -16.67 5.73
CA GLN A 300 4.53 -15.88 6.68
C GLN A 300 3.25 -15.36 6.04
N LYS A 301 2.27 -15.04 6.90
CA LYS A 301 0.97 -14.50 6.49
C LYS A 301 0.89 -13.07 6.98
N LEU A 302 0.89 -12.12 6.05
CA LEU A 302 0.93 -10.68 6.36
C LEU A 302 -0.43 -10.01 6.16
N TRP A 303 -0.77 -9.11 7.07
CA TRP A 303 -2.05 -8.39 7.10
C TRP A 303 -2.38 -7.68 5.78
N TRP A 304 -1.39 -7.01 5.19
CA TRP A 304 -1.60 -6.18 4.00
C TRP A 304 -1.90 -7.05 2.78
N VAL A 305 -1.23 -8.20 2.63
CA VAL A 305 -1.49 -9.16 1.54
C VAL A 305 -2.98 -9.55 1.50
N HIS A 306 -3.54 -9.79 2.68
CA HIS A 306 -4.92 -10.24 2.82
C HIS A 306 -5.94 -9.10 2.67
N ILE A 307 -5.69 -7.93 3.29
CA ILE A 307 -6.62 -6.79 3.15
C ILE A 307 -6.67 -6.26 1.71
N GLU A 308 -5.54 -6.22 0.99
CA GLU A 308 -5.53 -5.83 -0.42
C GLU A 308 -6.29 -6.85 -1.28
N THR A 309 -6.20 -8.14 -0.95
CA THR A 309 -6.95 -9.20 -1.63
C THR A 309 -8.45 -9.06 -1.44
N LEU A 310 -8.91 -8.66 -0.24
CA LEU A 310 -10.32 -8.38 0.01
C LEU A 310 -10.85 -7.24 -0.86
N ILE A 311 -10.06 -6.18 -1.04
CA ILE A 311 -10.40 -5.07 -1.94
C ILE A 311 -10.52 -5.58 -3.38
N SER A 312 -9.53 -6.31 -3.87
CA SER A 312 -9.53 -6.83 -5.25
C SER A 312 -10.71 -7.74 -5.54
N LEU A 313 -11.05 -8.65 -4.62
CA LEU A 313 -12.17 -9.59 -4.82
C LEU A 313 -13.52 -8.87 -4.82
N LEU A 314 -13.74 -7.93 -3.90
CA LEU A 314 -14.98 -7.14 -3.88
C LEU A 314 -15.13 -6.27 -5.13
N LYS A 315 -14.06 -5.58 -5.55
CA LYS A 315 -14.09 -4.79 -6.80
C LYS A 315 -14.29 -5.66 -8.03
N SER A 316 -13.65 -6.84 -8.07
CA SER A 316 -13.83 -7.80 -9.16
C SER A 316 -15.30 -8.21 -9.28
N TYR A 317 -15.94 -8.58 -8.16
CA TYR A 317 -17.36 -8.92 -8.15
C TYR A 317 -18.23 -7.73 -8.54
N GLN A 318 -18.00 -6.56 -7.95
CA GLN A 318 -18.79 -5.36 -8.23
C GLN A 318 -18.78 -4.99 -9.72
N LEU A 319 -17.62 -5.10 -10.37
CA LEU A 319 -17.44 -4.61 -11.73
C LEU A 319 -17.79 -5.66 -12.81
N THR A 320 -17.80 -6.95 -12.47
CA THR A 320 -18.00 -8.04 -13.43
C THR A 320 -19.23 -8.92 -13.14
N GLY A 321 -19.71 -8.96 -11.89
CA GLY A 321 -20.75 -9.88 -11.43
C GLY A 321 -20.29 -11.34 -11.30
N ASP A 322 -18.98 -11.62 -11.40
CA ASP A 322 -18.43 -12.98 -11.36
C ASP A 322 -18.49 -13.56 -9.94
N ASN A 323 -19.37 -14.54 -9.73
CA ASN A 323 -19.60 -15.17 -8.43
C ASN A 323 -18.36 -15.89 -7.87
N GLN A 324 -17.41 -16.31 -8.71
CA GLN A 324 -16.16 -16.90 -8.23
C GLN A 324 -15.38 -15.92 -7.34
N CYS A 325 -15.51 -14.61 -7.59
CA CYS A 325 -14.90 -13.57 -6.78
C CYS A 325 -15.53 -13.50 -5.38
N LEU A 326 -16.85 -13.73 -5.25
CA LEU A 326 -17.51 -13.79 -3.96
C LEU A 326 -17.13 -15.04 -3.16
N GLU A 327 -17.06 -16.20 -3.80
CA GLU A 327 -16.63 -17.44 -3.16
C GLU A 327 -15.22 -17.30 -2.56
N TRP A 328 -14.31 -16.70 -3.34
CA TRP A 328 -12.98 -16.36 -2.82
C TRP A 328 -13.03 -15.27 -1.76
N PHE A 329 -13.88 -14.25 -1.91
CA PHE A 329 -14.02 -13.19 -0.91
C PHE A 329 -14.45 -13.77 0.44
N GLU A 330 -15.45 -14.65 0.49
CA GLU A 330 -15.89 -15.32 1.72
C GLU A 330 -14.72 -16.05 2.39
N LYS A 331 -13.97 -16.84 1.62
CA LYS A 331 -12.83 -17.61 2.12
C LYS A 331 -11.70 -16.72 2.65
N VAL A 332 -11.35 -15.65 1.93
CA VAL A 332 -10.30 -14.70 2.36
C VAL A 332 -10.81 -13.85 3.54
N HIS A 333 -12.08 -13.46 3.56
CA HIS A 333 -12.70 -12.70 4.64
C HIS A 333 -12.63 -13.50 5.93
N ASP A 334 -13.12 -14.73 5.92
CA ASP A 334 -13.12 -15.60 7.09
C ASP A 334 -11.71 -15.81 7.64
N TYR A 335 -10.74 -16.08 6.76
CA TYR A 335 -9.34 -16.21 7.17
C TYR A 335 -8.82 -14.91 7.79
N THR A 336 -9.03 -13.78 7.13
CA THR A 336 -8.45 -12.49 7.52
C THR A 336 -8.99 -12.01 8.87
N TRP A 337 -10.31 -12.02 9.03
CA TRP A 337 -10.99 -11.59 10.25
C TRP A 337 -10.80 -12.57 11.41
N THR A 338 -10.52 -13.85 11.14
CA THR A 338 -10.24 -14.82 12.21
C THR A 338 -8.82 -14.68 12.75
N HIS A 339 -7.82 -14.43 11.88
CA HIS A 339 -6.41 -14.53 12.25
C HIS A 339 -5.72 -13.19 12.51
N PHE A 340 -6.08 -12.11 11.78
CA PHE A 340 -5.42 -10.82 11.95
C PHE A 340 -6.15 -9.89 12.93
N LYS A 341 -7.49 -9.86 12.90
CA LYS A 341 -8.27 -9.04 13.82
C LYS A 341 -8.07 -9.55 15.25
N ASP A 342 -7.47 -8.71 16.09
CA ASP A 342 -7.36 -8.99 17.52
C ASP A 342 -8.73 -8.76 18.18
N LYS A 343 -9.20 -9.77 18.91
CA LYS A 343 -10.51 -9.75 19.57
C LYS A 343 -10.46 -9.06 20.92
N GLU A 344 -9.27 -8.88 21.50
CA GLU A 344 -9.09 -8.31 22.84
C GLU A 344 -8.65 -6.84 22.80
N HIS A 345 -7.82 -6.47 21.82
CA HIS A 345 -7.33 -5.09 21.66
C HIS A 345 -7.69 -4.51 20.29
N PRO A 346 -7.92 -3.19 20.17
CA PRO A 346 -8.14 -2.53 18.89
C PRO A 346 -6.98 -2.71 17.89
N GLU A 347 -7.26 -2.51 16.61
CA GLU A 347 -6.35 -2.86 15.50
C GLU A 347 -6.04 -4.37 15.41
N TRP A 348 -5.50 -4.73 14.26
CA TRP A 348 -5.14 -6.04 13.78
C TRP A 348 -3.63 -6.28 13.95
N TYR A 349 -3.26 -7.54 14.14
CA TYR A 349 -1.87 -7.97 14.01
C TYR A 349 -1.36 -7.75 12.59
N GLY A 350 -0.04 -7.54 12.48
CA GLY A 350 0.63 -7.52 11.18
C GLY A 350 1.10 -8.90 10.73
N TYR A 351 1.74 -9.64 11.63
CA TYR A 351 2.65 -10.72 11.26
C TYR A 351 2.24 -12.02 11.91
N LEU A 352 1.86 -12.99 11.08
CA LEU A 352 1.57 -14.34 11.50
C LEU A 352 2.60 -15.30 10.89
N ASN A 353 2.87 -16.39 11.58
CA ASN A 353 3.62 -17.50 10.98
C ASN A 353 2.75 -18.22 9.93
N ARG A 354 3.32 -19.21 9.23
CA ARG A 354 2.59 -19.98 8.21
C ARG A 354 1.27 -20.58 8.69
N ARG A 355 1.19 -20.97 9.97
CA ARG A 355 0.02 -21.62 10.58
C ARG A 355 -1.09 -20.64 10.97
N GLY A 356 -0.90 -19.34 10.74
CA GLY A 356 -1.85 -18.30 11.14
C GLY A 356 -1.74 -17.91 12.62
N GLU A 357 -0.69 -18.32 13.32
CA GLU A 357 -0.45 -17.94 14.71
C GLU A 357 0.32 -16.62 14.76
N VAL A 358 0.05 -15.78 15.77
CA VAL A 358 0.72 -14.48 15.94
C VAL A 358 2.22 -14.67 16.11
N LEU A 359 3.01 -14.13 15.18
CA LEU A 359 4.47 -14.18 15.21
C LEU A 359 5.04 -12.96 15.94
N LEU A 360 4.54 -11.77 15.61
CA LEU A 360 4.91 -10.52 16.28
C LEU A 360 3.64 -9.87 16.84
N PRO A 361 3.48 -9.80 18.18
CA PRO A 361 2.30 -9.24 18.82
C PRO A 361 2.35 -7.71 18.87
N LEU A 362 2.60 -7.07 17.72
CA LEU A 362 2.64 -5.62 17.55
C LEU A 362 1.47 -5.16 16.69
N LYS A 363 0.91 -3.98 16.98
CA LYS A 363 -0.10 -3.32 16.13
C LYS A 363 0.53 -2.35 15.15
N GLY A 364 1.76 -1.89 15.40
CA GLY A 364 2.56 -1.18 14.42
C GLY A 364 4.07 -1.39 14.60
N GLY A 365 4.85 -0.94 13.64
CA GLY A 365 6.30 -1.00 13.68
C GLY A 365 6.92 -0.26 12.51
N LYS A 366 8.13 -0.65 12.12
CA LYS A 366 8.86 -0.01 11.00
C LYS A 366 8.13 -0.04 9.65
N TRP A 367 7.27 -1.02 9.43
CA TRP A 367 6.57 -1.25 8.15
C TRP A 367 5.05 -1.25 8.24
N LYS A 368 4.48 -1.32 9.46
CA LYS A 368 3.04 -1.29 9.71
C LYS A 368 2.67 0.01 10.44
N GLY A 369 1.75 0.76 9.86
CA GLY A 369 1.21 2.00 10.41
C GLY A 369 -0.25 2.18 9.99
N CYS A 370 -0.80 3.37 10.27
CA CYS A 370 -2.15 3.78 9.88
C CYS A 370 -2.30 3.93 8.35
N PHE A 371 -2.38 2.81 7.63
CA PHE A 371 -2.48 2.79 6.16
C PHE A 371 -3.27 1.61 5.59
N HIS A 372 -2.66 0.44 5.42
CA HIS A 372 -3.28 -0.70 4.71
C HIS A 372 -4.58 -1.17 5.36
N VAL A 373 -4.61 -1.30 6.69
CA VAL A 373 -5.84 -1.71 7.41
C VAL A 373 -6.94 -0.66 7.24
N PRO A 374 -6.77 0.62 7.67
CA PRO A 374 -7.85 1.60 7.54
C PRO A 374 -8.24 1.89 6.08
N ARG A 375 -7.29 1.94 5.13
CA ARG A 375 -7.57 2.07 3.69
C ARG A 375 -8.37 0.88 3.19
N GLY A 376 -7.96 -0.33 3.53
CA GLY A 376 -8.61 -1.54 3.05
C GLY A 376 -10.02 -1.70 3.61
N LEU A 377 -10.22 -1.39 4.89
CA LEU A 377 -11.56 -1.34 5.50
C LEU A 377 -12.45 -0.30 4.82
N TYR A 378 -11.93 0.92 4.59
CA TYR A 378 -12.63 1.96 3.86
C TYR A 378 -13.02 1.51 2.43
N GLN A 379 -12.09 0.95 1.68
CA GLN A 379 -12.33 0.49 0.31
C GLN A 379 -13.39 -0.62 0.28
N CYS A 380 -13.27 -1.63 1.14
CA CYS A 380 -14.26 -2.71 1.25
C CYS A 380 -15.64 -2.16 1.62
N TRP A 381 -15.73 -1.29 2.63
CA TRP A 381 -16.97 -0.63 3.02
C TRP A 381 -17.63 0.11 1.85
N LYS A 382 -16.88 0.95 1.13
CA LYS A 382 -17.43 1.74 0.01
C LYS A 382 -17.88 0.89 -1.18
N VAL A 383 -17.23 -0.25 -1.42
CA VAL A 383 -17.65 -1.21 -2.46
C VAL A 383 -18.91 -1.96 -2.02
N LEU A 384 -18.94 -2.46 -0.79
CA LEU A 384 -20.09 -3.17 -0.23
C LEU A 384 -21.35 -2.31 -0.13
N GLU A 385 -21.22 -1.00 0.13
CA GLU A 385 -22.38 -0.07 0.13
C GLU A 385 -23.05 0.07 -1.24
N GLN A 386 -22.37 -0.29 -2.33
CA GLN A 386 -22.88 -0.19 -3.70
C GLN A 386 -23.46 -1.52 -4.22
N LEU A 387 -23.28 -2.62 -3.48
CA LEU A 387 -23.81 -3.95 -3.75
C LEU A 387 -25.11 -4.15 -2.96
#